data_AF-A0ABD0RZT5-F1
#
_entry.id   AF-A0ABD0RZT5-F1
#
_cell.length_a   1.000
_cell.length_b   1.000
_cell.length_c   1.000
_cell.angle_alpha   90.00
_cell.angle_beta   90.00
_cell.angle_gamma   90.00
#
_symmetry.space_group_name_H-M   'P 1'
#
loop_
_entity.id
_entity.type
_entity.pdbx_description
1 polymer ?
#
loop_
_entity_poly.entity_id
_entity_poly.type
_entity_poly.pdbx_seq_one_letter_code
_entity_poly.pdbx_strand_id
1 'polypeptide(L)'
;MPPPAQAVGPAPLASGRESMNLSESVLNTISEARAPSTRRLYALKWSVFSAWCSTRSEEPVSCDISVILSFLQELLDKGRSPSTLKVYVAAITASHALVAG
;
A
#
# COMPACT_ATOMS: atom_id res chain seq x y z
N MET A 1 19.64 49.43 12.13
CA MET A 1 20.03 48.11 11.59
C MET A 1 19.59 47.05 12.59
N PRO A 2 18.49 46.32 12.36
CA PRO A 2 18.13 45.17 13.19
C PRO A 2 18.94 43.92 12.77
N PRO A 3 19.29 43.01 13.71
CA PRO A 3 19.89 41.72 13.39
C PRO A 3 18.86 40.72 12.81
N PRO A 4 19.31 39.70 12.05
CA PRO A 4 18.43 38.78 11.34
C PRO A 4 17.69 37.79 12.25
N ALA A 5 16.45 37.48 11.86
CA ALA A 5 15.61 36.47 12.46
C ALA A 5 16.27 35.10 12.40
N GLN A 6 16.48 34.48 13.56
CA GLN A 6 16.80 33.06 13.63
C GLN A 6 15.51 32.26 13.39
N ALA A 7 15.38 31.73 12.18
CA ALA A 7 14.38 30.71 11.87
C ALA A 7 14.89 29.37 12.42
N VAL A 8 14.40 29.00 13.60
CA VAL A 8 14.52 27.63 14.11
C VAL A 8 13.71 26.73 13.17
N GLY A 9 14.40 25.89 12.39
CA GLY A 9 13.74 24.84 11.63
C GLY A 9 13.34 23.71 12.58
N PRO A 10 12.07 23.30 12.64
CA PRO A 10 11.71 22.08 13.34
C PRO A 10 12.20 20.87 12.52
N ALA A 11 13.04 20.07 13.15
CA ALA A 11 13.52 18.79 12.64
C ALA A 11 12.34 17.87 12.25
N PRO A 12 12.45 17.09 11.15
CA PRO A 12 11.49 16.03 10.91
C PRO A 12 11.78 14.91 11.89
N LEU A 13 10.97 14.83 12.94
CA LEU A 13 10.98 13.68 13.82
C LEU A 13 10.41 12.51 13.01
N ALA A 14 11.30 11.65 12.53
CA ALA A 14 10.97 10.34 12.01
C ALA A 14 10.30 9.55 13.15
N SER A 15 8.99 9.72 13.27
CA SER A 15 8.17 8.93 14.17
C SER A 15 8.28 7.50 13.70
N GLY A 16 9.02 6.69 14.47
CA GLY A 16 9.04 5.25 14.35
C GLY A 16 7.59 4.76 14.37
N ARG A 17 7.11 4.30 13.22
CA ARG A 17 5.78 3.70 13.11
C ARG A 17 5.92 2.26 13.55
N GLU A 18 5.49 2.00 14.77
CA GLU A 18 5.46 0.66 15.34
C GLU A 18 4.57 -0.23 14.47
N SER A 19 5.12 -1.35 14.00
CA SER A 19 4.36 -2.37 13.26
C SER A 19 3.31 -2.95 14.19
N MET A 20 2.05 -2.51 14.05
CA MET A 20 0.96 -3.02 14.86
C MET A 20 0.68 -4.47 14.48
N ASN A 21 1.07 -5.42 15.33
CA ASN A 21 0.67 -6.81 15.21
C ASN A 21 -0.80 -6.94 15.65
N LEU A 22 -1.73 -6.66 14.72
CA LEU A 22 -3.16 -6.68 14.98
C LEU A 22 -3.66 -8.12 15.16
N SER A 23 -4.57 -8.32 16.13
CA SER A 23 -5.25 -9.61 16.31
C SER A 23 -6.18 -9.91 15.13
N GLU A 24 -6.35 -11.19 14.80
CA GLU A 24 -7.18 -11.66 13.69
C GLU A 24 -8.63 -11.13 13.78
N SER A 25 -9.17 -11.01 14.99
CA SER A 25 -10.51 -10.44 15.20
C SER A 25 -10.61 -8.97 14.76
N VAL A 26 -9.56 -8.18 14.95
CA VAL A 26 -9.50 -6.78 14.52
C VAL A 26 -9.43 -6.68 13.00
N LEU A 27 -8.62 -7.54 12.37
CA LEU A 27 -8.54 -7.65 10.91
C LEU A 27 -9.90 -8.06 10.32
N ASN A 28 -10.61 -8.97 10.98
CA ASN A 28 -11.94 -9.39 10.56
C ASN A 28 -12.95 -8.23 10.67
N THR A 29 -12.97 -7.48 11.78
CA THR A 29 -13.85 -6.31 11.92
C THR A 29 -13.58 -5.25 10.85
N ILE A 30 -12.32 -4.94 10.56
CA ILE A 30 -11.95 -3.99 9.50
C ILE A 30 -12.40 -4.49 8.13
N SER A 31 -12.28 -5.79 7.88
CA SER A 31 -12.74 -6.43 6.65
C SER A 31 -14.26 -6.37 6.52
N GLU A 32 -14.99 -6.72 7.59
CA GLU A 32 -16.46 -6.74 7.66
C GLU A 32 -17.08 -5.36 7.55
N ALA A 33 -16.38 -4.31 8.03
CA ALA A 33 -16.81 -2.93 7.87
C ALA A 33 -16.88 -2.49 6.39
N ARG A 34 -16.22 -3.23 5.47
CA ARG A 34 -16.30 -2.97 4.03
C ARG A 34 -17.49 -3.70 3.43
N ALA A 35 -18.22 -3.02 2.55
CA ALA A 35 -19.29 -3.63 1.77
C ALA A 35 -18.81 -4.92 1.06
N PRO A 36 -19.65 -5.98 0.98
CA PRO A 36 -19.27 -7.26 0.36
C PRO A 36 -18.75 -7.12 -1.09
N SER A 37 -19.31 -6.19 -1.85
CA SER A 37 -18.86 -5.86 -3.21
C SER A 37 -17.42 -5.33 -3.24
N THR A 38 -17.08 -4.43 -2.32
CA THR A 38 -15.72 -3.85 -2.18
C THR A 38 -14.70 -4.91 -1.76
N ARG A 39 -15.06 -5.79 -0.81
CA ARG A 39 -14.19 -6.91 -0.40
C ARG A 39 -13.86 -7.84 -1.56
N ARG A 40 -14.88 -8.24 -2.33
CA ARG A 40 -14.70 -9.09 -3.52
C ARG A 40 -13.83 -8.41 -4.57
N LEU A 41 -14.05 -7.11 -4.79
CA LEU A 41 -13.23 -6.34 -5.74
C LEU A 41 -11.77 -6.30 -5.30
N TYR A 42 -11.49 -6.07 -4.01
CA TYR A 42 -10.12 -6.06 -3.51
C TYR A 42 -9.47 -7.43 -3.61
N ALA A 43 -10.18 -8.51 -3.24
CA ALA A 43 -9.68 -9.87 -3.37
C ALA A 43 -9.32 -10.23 -4.83
N LEU A 44 -10.15 -9.82 -5.79
CA LEU A 44 -9.86 -10.01 -7.21
C LEU A 44 -8.59 -9.26 -7.64
N LYS A 45 -8.46 -7.99 -7.23
CA LYS A 45 -7.31 -7.15 -7.58
C LYS A 45 -6.03 -7.66 -6.93
N TRP A 46 -6.11 -8.13 -5.69
CA TRP A 46 -5.04 -8.79 -4.98
C TRP A 46 -4.60 -10.08 -5.67
N SER A 47 -5.53 -10.93 -6.11
CA SER A 47 -5.21 -12.16 -6.82
C SER A 47 -4.44 -11.89 -8.12
N VAL A 48 -4.82 -10.85 -8.88
CA VAL A 48 -4.08 -10.45 -10.08
C VAL A 48 -2.66 -9.99 -9.76
N PHE A 49 -2.48 -9.20 -8.69
CA PHE A 49 -1.16 -8.77 -8.24
C PHE A 49 -0.31 -9.95 -7.75
N SER A 50 -0.87 -10.83 -6.92
CA SER A 50 -0.20 -12.03 -6.41
C SER A 50 0.25 -12.98 -7.53
N ALA A 51 -0.57 -13.17 -8.56
CA ALA A 51 -0.19 -13.92 -9.75
C ALA A 51 0.97 -13.25 -10.50
N TRP A 52 0.91 -11.92 -10.64
CA TRP A 52 1.98 -11.14 -11.28
C TRP A 52 3.30 -11.21 -10.50
N CYS A 53 3.28 -11.15 -9.16
CA CYS A 53 4.46 -11.37 -8.32
C CYS A 53 5.02 -12.79 -8.48
N SER A 54 4.14 -13.80 -8.52
CA SER A 54 4.52 -15.20 -8.71
C SER A 54 5.29 -15.42 -10.02
N THR A 55 4.91 -14.73 -11.11
CA THR A 55 5.65 -14.79 -12.39
C THR A 55 7.07 -14.21 -12.32
N ARG A 56 7.38 -13.43 -11.28
CA ARG A 56 8.68 -12.77 -11.06
C ARG A 56 9.46 -13.37 -9.88
N SER A 57 8.95 -14.43 -9.25
CA SER A 57 9.50 -15.00 -8.02
C SER A 57 9.57 -14.00 -6.85
N GLU A 58 8.63 -13.04 -6.82
CA GLU A 58 8.49 -12.04 -5.76
C GLU A 58 7.40 -12.44 -4.76
N GLU A 59 7.56 -12.06 -3.49
CA GLU A 59 6.59 -12.32 -2.42
C GLU A 59 5.58 -11.16 -2.33
N PRO A 60 4.29 -11.33 -2.70
CA PRO A 60 3.33 -10.23 -2.79
C PRO A 60 2.95 -9.53 -1.47
N VAL A 61 3.10 -10.19 -0.31
CA VAL A 61 2.75 -9.68 1.03
C VAL A 61 3.86 -8.82 1.64
N SER A 62 5.13 -9.10 1.33
CA SER A 62 6.31 -8.41 1.85
C SER A 62 7.22 -7.83 0.76
N CYS A 63 6.73 -7.65 -0.47
CA CYS A 63 7.54 -7.11 -1.56
C CYS A 63 7.94 -5.65 -1.34
N ASP A 64 9.07 -5.27 -1.92
CA ASP A 64 9.53 -3.89 -1.93
C ASP A 64 8.56 -2.98 -2.70
N ILE A 65 8.49 -1.70 -2.31
CA ILE A 65 7.67 -0.71 -3.00
C ILE A 65 7.98 -0.61 -4.50
N SER A 66 9.23 -0.87 -4.90
CA SER A 66 9.67 -0.90 -6.31
C SER A 66 8.93 -1.96 -7.13
N VAL A 67 8.60 -3.10 -6.52
CA VAL A 67 7.85 -4.19 -7.16
C VAL A 67 6.40 -3.76 -7.40
N ILE A 68 5.79 -3.11 -6.41
CA ILE A 68 4.43 -2.55 -6.51
C ILE A 68 4.37 -1.47 -7.60
N LEU A 69 5.35 -0.56 -7.62
CA LEU A 69 5.41 0.50 -8.63
C LEU A 69 5.61 -0.07 -10.04
N SER A 70 6.44 -1.11 -10.19
CA SER A 70 6.64 -1.81 -11.46
C SER A 70 5.34 -2.45 -11.96
N PHE A 71 4.56 -3.06 -11.07
CA PHE A 71 3.23 -3.59 -11.40
C PHE A 71 2.28 -2.50 -11.89
N LEU A 72 2.19 -1.39 -11.16
CA LEU A 72 1.31 -0.28 -11.52
C LEU A 72 1.72 0.37 -12.85
N GLN A 73 3.03 0.49 -13.10
CA GLN A 73 3.57 1.00 -14.35
C GLN A 73 3.23 0.10 -15.53
N GLU A 74 3.31 -1.22 -15.39
CA GLU A 74 2.92 -2.17 -16.44
C GLU A 74 1.42 -2.11 -16.74
N LEU A 75 0.57 -1.92 -15.72
CA LEU A 75 -0.86 -1.72 -15.92
C LEU A 75 -1.16 -0.42 -16.66
N LEU A 76 -0.41 0.65 -16.37
CA LEU A 76 -0.55 1.92 -17.04
C LEU A 76 -0.13 1.81 -18.52
N ASP A 77 0.99 1.13 -18.81
CA ASP A 77 1.46 0.86 -20.17
C ASP A 77 0.44 0.05 -20.99
N LYS A 78 -0.25 -0.89 -20.33
CA LYS A 78 -1.40 -1.62 -20.88
C LYS A 78 -2.68 -0.78 -21.06
N GLY A 79 -2.63 0.53 -20.83
CA GLY A 79 -3.74 1.45 -21.02
C GLY A 79 -4.82 1.39 -19.93
N ARG A 80 -4.51 0.88 -18.73
CA ARG A 80 -5.48 0.89 -17.63
C ARG A 80 -5.68 2.32 -17.11
N SER A 81 -6.94 2.65 -16.84
CA SER A 81 -7.28 3.98 -16.33
C SER A 81 -6.71 4.21 -14.92
N PRO A 82 -6.36 5.46 -14.57
CA PRO A 82 -5.85 5.80 -13.25
C PRO A 82 -6.85 5.47 -12.13
N SER A 83 -8.15 5.54 -12.42
CA SER A 83 -9.20 5.09 -11.49
C SER A 83 -9.10 3.60 -11.16
N THR A 84 -8.71 2.76 -12.13
CA THR A 84 -8.49 1.33 -11.90
C THR A 84 -7.23 1.09 -11.08
N LEU A 85 -6.16 1.83 -11.33
CA LEU A 85 -4.90 1.74 -10.57
C LEU A 85 -5.13 2.06 -9.09
N LYS A 86 -5.95 3.08 -8.78
CA LYS A 86 -6.33 3.40 -7.39
C LYS A 86 -6.98 2.22 -6.66
N VAL A 87 -7.79 1.42 -7.35
CA VAL A 87 -8.40 0.21 -6.76
C VAL A 87 -7.33 -0.87 -6.51
N TYR A 88 -6.37 -1.05 -7.41
CA TYR A 88 -5.24 -1.95 -7.18
C TYR A 88 -4.41 -1.50 -5.96
N VAL A 89 -4.07 -0.22 -5.87
CA VAL A 89 -3.34 0.34 -4.72
C VAL A 89 -4.11 0.07 -3.42
N ALA A 90 -5.41 0.39 -3.38
CA ALA A 90 -6.20 0.17 -2.17
C ALA A 90 -6.29 -1.32 -1.78
N ALA A 91 -6.40 -2.22 -2.77
CA ALA A 91 -6.41 -3.66 -2.53
C ALA A 91 -5.06 -4.17 -2.01
N ILE A 92 -3.95 -3.68 -2.58
CA ILE A 92 -2.60 -4.02 -2.15
C ILE A 92 -2.38 -3.49 -0.73
N THR A 93 -2.59 -2.21 -0.45
CA THR A 93 -2.44 -1.64 0.89
C THR A 93 -3.31 -2.33 1.95
N ALA A 94 -4.48 -2.85 1.56
CA ALA A 94 -5.37 -3.58 2.46
C ALA A 94 -4.90 -5.01 2.79
N SER A 95 -4.02 -5.59 1.97
CA SER A 95 -3.63 -7.01 2.04
C SER A 95 -2.13 -7.22 2.26
N HIS A 96 -1.32 -6.21 1.92
CA HIS A 96 0.11 -6.17 2.16
C HIS A 96 0.35 -6.08 3.67
N ALA A 97 1.20 -6.95 4.21
CA ALA A 97 1.70 -6.73 5.55
C ALA A 97 2.39 -5.36 5.55
N LEU A 98 2.24 -4.57 6.61
CA LEU A 98 3.01 -3.34 6.74
C LEU A 98 4.49 -3.74 6.94
N VAL A 99 5.18 -4.09 5.85
CA VAL A 99 6.59 -4.40 5.87
C VAL A 99 7.30 -3.06 5.98
N ALA A 100 7.86 -2.81 7.17
CA ALA A 100 8.79 -1.72 7.37
C ALA A 100 10.02 -2.01 6.52
N GLY A 101 10.33 -1.11 5.59
CA GLY A 101 11.67 -1.00 5.00
C GLY A 101 12.65 -0.46 6.01
#